data_AF-A0A0B7MXI0-F1
#
_entry.id   AF-A0A0B7MXI0-F1
#
_cell.length_a   1.000
_cell.length_b   1.000
_cell.length_c   1.000
_cell.angle_alpha   90.00
_cell.angle_beta   90.00
_cell.angle_gamma   90.00
#
_symmetry.space_group_name_H-M   'P 1'
#
loop_
_entity.id
_entity.type
_entity.pdbx_description
1 polymer ?
#
loop_
_entity_poly.entity_id
_entity_poly.type
_entity_poly.pdbx_seq_one_letter_code
_entity_poly.pdbx_strand_id
1 'polypeptide(L)'
;MSDIDNAEINNQERETTPLFTREDVANIINEFERQKDEQREVSYRGKDLPERIREILDETPTSDLKDDIKRFKKRIPKYHHDEWTSTPQVNKEFTNDLKKWKVDAHQVVTATSRHAEEARVQARTATEIYELLESIQERCIFADEGTKQTFMDAMSQAERAAVCGFSHARDLDREAKELSAKALRLPASLRHLEQEEDARKPNLFD
;
A
#
# COMPACT_ATOMS: atom_id res chain seq x y z
N MET A 1 29.10 69.35 15.81
CA MET A 1 29.39 68.86 14.45
C MET A 1 30.49 67.82 14.58
N SER A 2 30.09 66.56 14.48
CA SER A 2 30.98 65.40 14.32
C SER A 2 30.03 64.23 14.03
N ASP A 3 30.08 63.81 12.78
CA ASP A 3 29.05 63.12 12.04
C ASP A 3 28.90 61.64 12.43
N ILE A 4 27.67 61.17 12.24
CA ILE A 4 27.22 59.79 12.38
C ILE A 4 27.68 59.04 11.13
N ASP A 5 28.69 58.20 11.25
CA ASP A 5 29.03 57.23 10.20
C ASP A 5 28.32 55.90 10.46
N ASN A 6 27.18 55.80 9.77
CA ASN A 6 26.43 54.60 9.51
C ASN A 6 27.12 53.87 8.34
N ALA A 7 27.88 52.81 8.63
CA ALA A 7 28.49 51.95 7.60
C ALA A 7 28.01 50.50 7.76
N GLU A 8 26.82 50.29 7.19
CA GLU A 8 26.41 49.16 6.35
C GLU A 8 27.05 47.78 6.62
N ILE A 9 26.21 46.94 7.21
CA ILE A 9 26.18 45.49 7.12
C ILE A 9 26.23 45.07 5.64
N ASN A 10 27.30 44.39 5.20
CA ASN A 10 27.23 43.57 3.99
C ASN A 10 28.27 42.43 3.98
N ASN A 11 28.05 41.40 4.82
CA ASN A 11 28.66 40.09 4.60
C ASN A 11 27.84 39.35 3.54
N GLN A 12 28.10 39.64 2.27
CA GLN A 12 27.75 38.75 1.17
C GLN A 12 28.75 37.60 1.17
N GLU A 13 28.34 36.47 1.73
CA GLU A 13 28.89 35.16 1.38
C GLU A 13 28.75 35.01 -0.14
N ARG A 14 29.88 35.15 -0.85
CA ARG A 14 29.95 34.79 -2.26
C ARG A 14 29.78 33.28 -2.33
N GLU A 15 28.57 32.83 -2.64
CA GLU A 15 28.34 31.50 -3.19
C GLU A 15 29.20 31.37 -4.45
N THR A 16 30.39 30.78 -4.32
CA THR A 16 31.16 30.33 -5.46
C THR A 16 30.40 29.17 -6.06
N THR A 17 29.57 29.43 -7.08
CA THR A 17 28.99 28.38 -7.91
C THR A 17 30.16 27.56 -8.46
N PRO A 18 30.30 26.27 -8.10
CA PRO A 18 31.40 25.46 -8.62
C PRO A 18 31.28 25.41 -10.14
N LEU A 19 32.31 25.92 -10.84
CA LEU A 19 32.42 25.85 -12.29
C LEU A 19 32.72 24.39 -12.66
N PHE A 20 31.67 23.61 -12.88
CA PHE A 20 31.80 22.23 -13.35
C PHE A 20 32.37 22.24 -14.77
N THR A 21 33.46 21.49 -14.99
CA THR A 21 33.95 21.25 -16.34
C THR A 21 33.06 20.22 -17.04
N ARG A 22 33.15 20.16 -18.37
CA ARG A 22 32.42 19.17 -19.17
C ARG A 22 32.73 17.72 -18.75
N GLU A 23 33.94 17.48 -18.25
CA GLU A 23 34.38 16.18 -17.75
C GLU A 23 33.78 15.86 -16.39
N ASP A 24 33.67 16.85 -15.49
CA ASP A 24 33.00 16.68 -14.19
C ASP A 24 31.52 16.33 -14.37
N VAL A 25 30.82 17.00 -15.29
CA VAL A 25 29.42 16.71 -15.61
C VAL A 25 29.28 15.31 -16.24
N ALA A 26 30.20 14.92 -17.13
CA ALA A 26 30.20 13.58 -17.71
C ALA A 26 30.41 12.48 -16.65
N ASN A 27 31.32 12.71 -15.70
CA ASN A 27 31.56 11.79 -14.59
C ASN A 27 30.35 11.69 -13.66
N ILE A 28 29.68 12.81 -13.36
CA ILE A 28 28.44 12.84 -12.58
C ILE A 28 27.32 12.05 -13.29
N ILE A 29 27.18 12.22 -14.61
CA ILE A 29 26.18 11.49 -15.41
C ILE A 29 26.48 9.99 -15.43
N ASN A 30 27.73 9.60 -15.67
CA ASN A 30 28.13 8.18 -15.68
C ASN A 30 27.91 7.52 -14.30
N GLU A 31 28.22 8.22 -13.23
CA GLU A 31 27.98 7.76 -11.86
C GLU A 31 26.48 7.62 -11.58
N PHE A 32 25.67 8.58 -12.02
CA PHE A 32 24.21 8.53 -11.90
C PHE A 32 23.60 7.37 -12.70
N GLU A 33 24.09 7.13 -13.93
CA GLU A 33 23.66 5.99 -14.76
C GLU A 33 24.03 4.66 -14.11
N ARG A 34 25.25 4.54 -13.59
CA ARG A 34 25.70 3.35 -12.84
C ARG A 34 24.84 3.11 -11.61
N GLN A 35 24.56 4.14 -10.80
CA GLN A 35 23.69 4.01 -9.63
C GLN A 35 22.27 3.61 -10.03
N LYS A 36 21.74 4.16 -11.13
CA LYS A 36 20.42 3.78 -11.66
C LYS A 36 20.39 2.34 -12.16
N ASP A 37 21.48 1.86 -12.76
CA ASP A 37 21.61 0.48 -13.22
C ASP A 37 21.80 -0.50 -12.06
N GLU A 38 22.59 -0.15 -11.05
CA GLU A 38 22.73 -0.91 -9.80
C GLU A 38 21.40 -0.98 -9.04
N GLN A 39 20.67 0.14 -8.93
CA GLN A 39 19.36 0.16 -8.30
C GLN A 39 18.32 -0.64 -9.09
N ARG A 40 18.41 -0.63 -10.43
CA ARG A 40 17.60 -1.48 -11.31
C ARG A 40 17.95 -2.96 -11.11
N GLU A 41 19.23 -3.33 -11.12
CA GLU A 41 19.66 -4.71 -10.91
C GLU A 41 19.26 -5.26 -9.54
N VAL A 42 19.38 -4.46 -8.47
CA VAL A 42 18.88 -4.84 -7.14
C VAL A 42 17.35 -5.00 -7.15
N SER A 43 16.63 -4.13 -7.86
CA SER A 43 15.19 -4.26 -8.02
C SER A 43 14.79 -5.49 -8.86
N TYR A 44 15.57 -5.86 -9.89
CA TYR A 44 15.29 -6.98 -10.78
C TYR A 44 15.65 -8.33 -10.15
N ARG A 45 16.79 -8.42 -9.46
CA ARG A 45 17.21 -9.64 -8.74
C ARG A 45 16.42 -9.86 -7.45
N GLY A 46 15.97 -8.79 -6.81
CA GLY A 46 15.26 -8.86 -5.54
C GLY A 46 16.17 -9.26 -4.37
N LYS A 47 15.54 -9.61 -3.24
CA LYS A 47 16.23 -10.14 -2.04
C LYS A 47 15.84 -11.60 -1.85
N ASP A 48 16.76 -12.39 -1.31
CA ASP A 48 16.46 -13.76 -0.92
C ASP A 48 15.43 -13.80 0.23
N LEU A 49 14.58 -14.82 0.20
CA LEU A 49 13.63 -15.05 1.29
C LEU A 49 14.40 -15.39 2.58
N PRO A 50 14.07 -14.76 3.72
CA PRO A 50 14.72 -15.09 4.99
C PRO A 50 14.65 -16.58 5.31
N GLU A 51 15.77 -17.16 5.75
CA GLU A 51 15.94 -18.59 5.96
C GLU A 51 14.85 -19.21 6.83
N ARG A 52 14.50 -18.55 7.93
CA ARG A 52 13.43 -19.02 8.82
C ARG A 52 12.07 -19.14 8.12
N ILE A 53 11.75 -18.25 7.19
CA ILE A 53 10.49 -18.32 6.44
C ILE A 53 10.58 -19.47 5.42
N ARG A 54 11.71 -19.62 4.74
CA ARG A 54 11.96 -20.71 3.80
C ARG A 54 11.82 -22.08 4.46
N GLU A 55 12.49 -22.29 5.60
CA GLU A 55 12.41 -23.55 6.35
C GLU A 55 10.97 -23.92 6.71
N ILE A 56 10.18 -22.96 7.21
CA ILE A 56 8.77 -23.20 7.54
C ILE A 56 7.98 -23.63 6.29
N LEU A 57 8.21 -22.99 5.15
CA LEU A 57 7.50 -23.32 3.90
C LEU A 57 7.91 -24.69 3.33
N ASP A 58 9.18 -25.07 3.47
CA ASP A 58 9.72 -26.32 2.91
C ASP A 58 9.45 -27.53 3.80
N GLU A 59 9.52 -27.37 5.12
CA GLU A 59 9.45 -28.48 6.08
C GLU A 59 8.03 -28.75 6.61
N THR A 60 7.14 -27.76 6.58
CA THR A 60 5.79 -27.90 7.16
C THR A 60 4.83 -28.56 6.14
N PRO A 61 4.13 -29.65 6.49
CA PRO A 61 3.13 -30.26 5.62
C PRO A 61 2.02 -29.27 5.22
N THR A 62 1.53 -29.38 3.99
CA THR A 62 0.49 -28.49 3.44
C THR A 62 -0.81 -28.48 4.26
N SER A 63 -1.18 -29.58 4.91
CA SER A 63 -2.34 -29.64 5.82
C SER A 63 -2.16 -28.71 7.02
N ASP A 64 -0.97 -28.73 7.59
CA ASP A 64 -0.65 -28.04 8.83
C ASP A 64 -0.51 -26.55 8.56
N LEU A 65 0.14 -26.18 7.43
CA LEU A 65 0.16 -24.81 6.93
C LEU A 65 -1.24 -24.23 6.74
N LYS A 66 -2.20 -25.01 6.19
CA LYS A 66 -3.59 -24.56 6.02
C LYS A 66 -4.25 -24.27 7.36
N ASP A 67 -4.01 -25.11 8.36
CA ASP A 67 -4.60 -24.92 9.67
C ASP A 67 -3.94 -23.78 10.45
N ASP A 68 -2.63 -23.58 10.29
CA ASP A 68 -1.91 -22.42 10.82
C ASP A 68 -2.40 -21.12 10.20
N ILE A 69 -2.58 -21.06 8.88
CA ILE A 69 -3.16 -19.90 8.21
C ILE A 69 -4.57 -19.61 8.76
N LYS A 70 -5.42 -20.62 8.96
CA LYS A 70 -6.75 -20.42 9.55
C LYS A 70 -6.66 -19.90 10.99
N ARG A 71 -5.75 -20.45 11.80
CA ARG A 71 -5.52 -20.00 13.19
C ARG A 71 -5.04 -18.55 13.22
N PHE A 72 -4.08 -18.21 12.35
CA PHE A 72 -3.55 -16.86 12.19
C PHE A 72 -4.65 -15.87 11.82
N LYS A 73 -5.42 -16.15 10.75
CA LYS A 73 -6.56 -15.31 10.31
C LYS A 73 -7.58 -15.02 11.41
N LYS A 74 -7.79 -15.95 12.34
CA LYS A 74 -8.72 -15.80 13.47
C LYS A 74 -8.19 -14.94 14.60
N ARG A 75 -6.86 -14.82 14.74
CA ARG A 75 -6.23 -14.05 15.81
C ARG A 75 -6.15 -12.55 15.50
N ILE A 76 -6.02 -12.22 14.21
CA ILE A 76 -5.92 -10.82 13.77
C ILE A 76 -7.17 -10.05 14.21
N PRO A 77 -7.01 -8.88 14.86
CA PRO A 77 -8.11 -8.02 15.25
C PRO A 77 -9.05 -7.67 14.09
N LYS A 78 -10.29 -7.36 14.42
CA LYS A 78 -11.23 -6.76 13.47
C LYS A 78 -11.15 -5.24 13.63
N TYR A 79 -10.87 -4.58 12.53
CA TYR A 79 -10.92 -3.12 12.44
C TYR A 79 -12.25 -2.72 11.79
N HIS A 80 -12.82 -1.62 12.24
CA HIS A 80 -14.11 -1.12 11.76
C HIS A 80 -13.94 0.27 11.16
N HIS A 81 -14.13 0.38 9.86
CA HIS A 81 -14.18 1.60 9.09
C HIS A 81 -15.05 1.36 7.84
N ASP A 82 -16.35 1.63 7.99
CA ASP A 82 -17.39 1.61 6.95
C ASP A 82 -17.11 0.60 5.82
N GLU A 83 -16.97 1.10 4.60
CA GLU A 83 -16.78 0.31 3.39
C GLU A 83 -15.40 -0.34 3.25
N TRP A 84 -14.38 0.23 3.89
CA TRP A 84 -12.99 -0.20 3.72
C TRP A 84 -12.72 -1.53 4.44
N THR A 85 -13.33 -1.73 5.60
CA THR A 85 -13.10 -2.94 6.41
C THR A 85 -14.18 -4.00 6.26
N SER A 86 -15.34 -3.64 5.71
CA SER A 86 -16.51 -4.51 5.65
C SER A 86 -16.62 -5.17 4.28
N THR A 87 -16.87 -6.49 4.25
CA THR A 87 -17.25 -7.15 3.00
C THR A 87 -18.67 -6.72 2.63
N PRO A 88 -18.91 -6.19 1.42
CA PRO A 88 -20.24 -5.83 0.99
C PRO A 88 -21.15 -7.05 1.03
N GLN A 89 -22.35 -6.91 1.62
CA GLN A 89 -23.34 -7.97 1.55
C GLN A 89 -23.98 -7.99 0.16
N VAL A 90 -23.65 -9.00 -0.65
CA VAL A 90 -24.36 -9.26 -1.90
C VAL A 90 -25.79 -9.69 -1.56
N ASN A 91 -26.80 -9.04 -2.15
CA ASN A 91 -28.19 -9.44 -1.97
C ASN A 91 -28.37 -10.91 -2.40
N LYS A 92 -29.03 -11.71 -1.56
CA LYS A 92 -29.23 -13.14 -1.76
C LYS A 92 -29.97 -13.46 -3.06
N GLU A 93 -30.86 -12.58 -3.49
CA GLU A 93 -31.60 -12.72 -4.75
C GLU A 93 -30.66 -12.70 -5.96
N PHE A 94 -29.73 -11.75 -6.01
CA PHE A 94 -28.72 -11.69 -7.08
C PHE A 94 -27.77 -12.89 -7.05
N THR A 95 -27.44 -13.39 -5.87
CA THR A 95 -26.62 -14.61 -5.74
C THR A 95 -27.34 -15.84 -6.31
N ASN A 96 -28.64 -15.96 -6.06
CA ASN A 96 -29.45 -17.06 -6.58
C ASN A 96 -29.64 -16.95 -8.10
N ASP A 97 -29.87 -15.75 -8.61
CA ASP A 97 -30.01 -15.51 -10.05
C ASP A 97 -28.70 -15.77 -10.80
N LEU A 98 -27.56 -15.34 -10.25
CA LEU A 98 -26.24 -15.68 -10.81
C LEU A 98 -26.04 -17.20 -10.82
N LYS A 99 -26.33 -17.89 -9.72
CA LYS A 99 -26.23 -19.36 -9.65
C LYS A 99 -27.13 -20.06 -10.68
N LYS A 100 -28.32 -19.53 -10.92
CA LYS A 100 -29.34 -20.17 -11.78
C LYS A 100 -29.10 -19.90 -13.26
N TRP A 101 -28.71 -18.68 -13.62
CA TRP A 101 -28.69 -18.23 -15.01
C TRP A 101 -27.28 -17.99 -15.57
N LYS A 102 -26.27 -17.83 -14.70
CA LYS A 102 -24.89 -17.47 -15.07
C LYS A 102 -23.87 -18.09 -14.11
N VAL A 103 -23.81 -19.42 -14.07
CA VAL A 103 -22.92 -20.21 -13.19
C VAL A 103 -21.46 -19.75 -13.28
N ASP A 104 -20.95 -19.52 -14.48
CA ASP A 104 -19.56 -19.07 -14.67
C ASP A 104 -19.30 -17.71 -14.02
N ALA A 105 -20.24 -16.76 -14.19
CA ALA A 105 -20.14 -15.45 -13.56
C ALA A 105 -20.24 -15.57 -12.02
N HIS A 106 -21.09 -16.46 -11.51
CA HIS A 106 -21.17 -16.74 -10.07
C HIS A 106 -19.84 -17.25 -9.50
N GLN A 107 -19.17 -18.16 -10.20
CA GLN A 107 -17.88 -18.70 -9.77
C GLN A 107 -16.80 -17.60 -9.71
N VAL A 108 -16.73 -16.76 -10.75
CA VAL A 108 -15.78 -15.63 -10.80
C VAL A 108 -16.06 -14.64 -9.68
N VAL A 109 -17.32 -14.19 -9.51
CA VAL A 109 -17.70 -13.25 -8.44
C VAL A 109 -17.38 -13.81 -7.05
N THR A 110 -17.61 -15.10 -6.83
CA THR A 110 -17.30 -15.77 -5.56
C THR A 110 -15.79 -15.83 -5.31
N ALA A 111 -14.99 -16.12 -6.34
CA ALA A 111 -13.54 -16.12 -6.24
C ALA A 111 -12.99 -14.70 -5.98
N THR A 112 -13.48 -13.68 -6.69
CA THR A 112 -13.10 -12.28 -6.48
C THR A 112 -13.44 -11.82 -5.06
N SER A 113 -14.63 -12.16 -4.56
CA SER A 113 -15.03 -11.84 -3.17
C SER A 113 -14.13 -12.51 -2.13
N ARG A 114 -13.67 -13.75 -2.40
CA ARG A 114 -12.69 -14.43 -1.53
C ARG A 114 -11.34 -13.72 -1.55
N HIS A 115 -10.88 -13.28 -2.71
CA HIS A 115 -9.63 -12.53 -2.83
C HIS A 115 -9.72 -11.16 -2.14
N ALA A 116 -10.87 -10.50 -2.18
CA ALA A 116 -11.10 -9.27 -1.42
C ALA A 116 -10.94 -9.49 0.09
N GLU A 117 -11.49 -10.60 0.63
CA GLU A 117 -11.29 -10.93 2.05
C GLU A 117 -9.84 -11.31 2.38
N GLU A 118 -9.13 -11.98 1.48
CA GLU A 118 -7.69 -12.25 1.64
C GLU A 118 -6.87 -10.96 1.70
N ALA A 119 -7.18 -9.99 0.83
CA ALA A 119 -6.56 -8.66 0.85
C ALA A 119 -6.87 -7.92 2.16
N ARG A 120 -8.12 -7.97 2.68
CA ARG A 120 -8.45 -7.42 4.00
C ARG A 120 -7.68 -8.08 5.13
N VAL A 121 -7.51 -9.40 5.11
CA VAL A 121 -6.71 -10.10 6.13
C VAL A 121 -5.27 -9.61 6.13
N GLN A 122 -4.66 -9.45 4.95
CA GLN A 122 -3.30 -8.92 4.82
C GLN A 122 -3.24 -7.47 5.33
N ALA A 123 -4.22 -6.65 4.98
CA ALA A 123 -4.32 -5.27 5.43
C ALA A 123 -4.41 -5.18 6.96
N ARG A 124 -5.30 -5.96 7.58
CA ARG A 124 -5.46 -6.03 9.05
C ARG A 124 -4.20 -6.53 9.76
N THR A 125 -3.48 -7.47 9.15
CA THR A 125 -2.17 -7.93 9.66
C THR A 125 -1.17 -6.78 9.67
N ALA A 126 -1.11 -6.01 8.58
CA ALA A 126 -0.20 -4.87 8.48
C ALA A 126 -0.59 -3.75 9.46
N THR A 127 -1.89 -3.52 9.67
CA THR A 127 -2.40 -2.60 10.71
C THR A 127 -1.97 -3.05 12.10
N GLU A 128 -2.12 -4.32 12.44
CA GLU A 128 -1.69 -4.86 13.74
C GLU A 128 -0.17 -4.67 13.95
N ILE A 129 0.65 -4.90 12.91
CA ILE A 129 2.10 -4.65 12.97
C ILE A 129 2.37 -3.16 13.19
N TYR A 130 1.68 -2.27 12.47
CA TYR A 130 1.82 -0.82 12.65
C TYR A 130 1.50 -0.40 14.09
N GLU A 131 0.37 -0.84 14.64
CA GLU A 131 -0.04 -0.52 16.02
C GLU A 131 0.97 -1.05 17.05
N LEU A 132 1.51 -2.26 16.83
CA LEU A 132 2.55 -2.81 17.69
C LEU A 132 3.81 -1.94 17.66
N LEU A 133 4.26 -1.52 16.48
CA LEU A 133 5.42 -0.63 16.32
C LEU A 133 5.18 0.75 16.95
N GLU A 134 4.01 1.34 16.71
CA GLU A 134 3.60 2.62 17.30
C GLU A 134 3.63 2.55 18.83
N SER A 135 3.09 1.47 19.41
CA SER A 135 3.01 1.29 20.87
C SER A 135 4.37 1.18 21.57
N ILE A 136 5.43 0.80 20.85
CA ILE A 136 6.79 0.67 21.39
C ILE A 136 7.69 1.83 20.99
N GLN A 137 7.31 2.65 20.01
CA GLN A 137 8.14 3.70 19.43
C GLN A 137 8.76 4.62 20.49
N GLU A 138 7.94 5.16 21.40
CA GLU A 138 8.40 6.10 22.44
C GLU A 138 9.34 5.45 23.49
N ARG A 139 9.33 4.12 23.58
CA ARG A 139 10.13 3.35 24.54
C ARG A 139 11.43 2.80 23.93
N CYS A 140 11.61 2.94 22.61
CA CYS A 140 12.77 2.45 21.91
C CYS A 140 13.99 3.35 22.15
N ILE A 141 15.12 2.73 22.49
CA ILE A 141 16.42 3.37 22.50
C ILE A 141 17.19 2.83 21.29
N PHE A 142 17.52 3.70 20.36
CA PHE A 142 18.24 3.34 19.14
C PHE A 142 19.74 3.54 19.31
N ALA A 143 20.54 2.62 18.75
CA ALA A 143 21.99 2.68 18.81
C ALA A 143 22.57 3.87 18.01
N ASP A 144 21.95 4.18 16.88
CA ASP A 144 22.34 5.22 15.94
C ASP A 144 21.13 5.70 15.12
N GLU A 145 21.29 6.81 14.40
CA GLU A 145 20.21 7.40 13.58
C GLU A 145 19.80 6.48 12.41
N GLY A 146 20.69 5.64 11.89
CA GLY A 146 20.37 4.66 10.84
C GLY A 146 19.48 3.54 11.35
N THR A 147 19.72 3.03 12.56
CA THR A 147 18.83 2.06 13.21
C THR A 147 17.45 2.66 13.50
N LYS A 148 17.41 3.92 13.95
CA LYS A 148 16.16 4.66 14.14
C LYS A 148 15.41 4.84 12.82
N GLN A 149 16.10 5.21 11.75
CA GLN A 149 15.50 5.35 10.41
C GLN A 149 14.92 4.02 9.93
N THR A 150 15.64 2.91 10.11
CA THR A 150 15.16 1.57 9.73
C THR A 150 13.86 1.20 10.45
N PHE A 151 13.74 1.55 11.74
CA PHE A 151 12.51 1.36 12.50
C PHE A 151 11.35 2.19 11.93
N MET A 152 11.60 3.48 11.65
CA MET A 152 10.58 4.36 11.06
C MET A 152 10.15 3.89 9.67
N ASP A 153 11.10 3.40 8.86
CA ASP A 153 10.82 2.84 7.53
C ASP A 153 9.96 1.58 7.62
N ALA A 154 10.22 0.70 8.59
CA ALA A 154 9.40 -0.50 8.83
C ALA A 154 7.97 -0.14 9.25
N MET A 155 7.82 0.85 10.14
CA MET A 155 6.52 1.37 10.56
C MET A 155 5.74 1.98 9.38
N SER A 156 6.40 2.82 8.58
CA SER A 156 5.79 3.39 7.36
C SER A 156 5.44 2.31 6.33
N GLN A 157 6.27 1.27 6.21
CA GLN A 157 5.99 0.15 5.32
C GLN A 157 4.74 -0.63 5.75
N ALA A 158 4.56 -0.87 7.05
CA ALA A 158 3.37 -1.52 7.60
C ALA A 158 2.11 -0.68 7.34
N GLU A 159 2.16 0.63 7.59
CA GLU A 159 1.06 1.56 7.28
C GLU A 159 0.68 1.50 5.80
N ARG A 160 1.66 1.66 4.90
CA ARG A 160 1.43 1.64 3.45
C ARG A 160 0.89 0.30 2.97
N ALA A 161 1.37 -0.82 3.52
CA ALA A 161 0.86 -2.14 3.21
C ALA A 161 -0.62 -2.29 3.61
N ALA A 162 -1.01 -1.75 4.77
CA ALA A 162 -2.42 -1.73 5.20
C ALA A 162 -3.29 -0.92 4.23
N VAL A 163 -2.87 0.30 3.88
CA VAL A 163 -3.58 1.17 2.92
C VAL A 163 -3.74 0.48 1.55
N CYS A 164 -2.65 -0.08 1.02
CA CYS A 164 -2.70 -0.83 -0.24
C CYS A 164 -3.66 -2.02 -0.17
N GLY A 165 -3.62 -2.79 0.92
CA GLY A 165 -4.49 -3.96 1.10
C GLY A 165 -5.98 -3.60 1.18
N PHE A 166 -6.35 -2.58 1.95
CA PHE A 166 -7.75 -2.13 2.03
C PHE A 166 -8.24 -1.52 0.71
N SER A 167 -7.41 -0.73 0.02
CA SER A 167 -7.76 -0.22 -1.31
C SER A 167 -7.95 -1.33 -2.32
N HIS A 168 -7.06 -2.32 -2.32
CA HIS A 168 -7.16 -3.45 -3.22
C HIS A 168 -8.42 -4.28 -2.97
N ALA A 169 -8.77 -4.53 -1.70
CA ALA A 169 -10.01 -5.22 -1.35
C ALA A 169 -11.25 -4.49 -1.89
N ARG A 170 -11.30 -3.15 -1.75
CA ARG A 170 -12.38 -2.32 -2.29
C ARG A 170 -12.46 -2.39 -3.81
N ASP A 171 -11.33 -2.35 -4.51
CA ASP A 171 -11.30 -2.46 -5.97
C ASP A 171 -11.83 -3.83 -6.45
N LEU A 172 -11.48 -4.91 -5.75
CA LEU A 172 -11.99 -6.26 -6.02
C LEU A 172 -13.51 -6.35 -5.78
N ASP A 173 -14.04 -5.72 -4.73
CA ASP A 173 -15.48 -5.69 -4.52
C ASP A 173 -16.21 -4.92 -5.62
N ARG A 174 -15.65 -3.80 -6.07
CA ARG A 174 -16.19 -3.06 -7.22
C ARG A 174 -16.21 -3.92 -8.48
N GLU A 175 -15.12 -4.64 -8.75
CA GLU A 175 -15.05 -5.57 -9.87
C GLU A 175 -16.11 -6.68 -9.78
N ALA A 176 -16.27 -7.29 -8.60
CA ALA A 176 -17.28 -8.31 -8.35
C ALA A 176 -18.71 -7.77 -8.55
N LYS A 177 -18.99 -6.55 -8.10
CA LYS A 177 -20.26 -5.85 -8.31
C LYS A 177 -20.52 -5.60 -9.80
N GLU A 178 -19.55 -5.06 -10.53
CA GLU A 178 -19.68 -4.78 -11.97
C GLU A 178 -19.90 -6.06 -12.80
N LEU A 179 -19.18 -7.13 -12.50
CA LEU A 179 -19.35 -8.43 -13.15
C LEU A 179 -20.75 -8.98 -12.90
N SER A 180 -21.24 -8.87 -11.68
CA SER A 180 -22.61 -9.28 -11.31
C SER A 180 -23.66 -8.49 -12.09
N ALA A 181 -23.52 -7.17 -12.15
CA ALA A 181 -24.44 -6.30 -12.88
C ALA A 181 -24.47 -6.59 -14.39
N LYS A 182 -23.29 -6.81 -15.00
CA LYS A 182 -23.17 -7.20 -16.43
C LYS A 182 -23.81 -8.56 -16.68
N ALA A 183 -23.55 -9.55 -15.84
CA ALA A 183 -24.07 -10.90 -15.99
C ALA A 183 -25.61 -10.94 -15.91
N LEU A 184 -26.20 -10.13 -15.03
CA LEU A 184 -27.65 -10.02 -14.82
C LEU A 184 -28.33 -9.01 -15.76
N ARG A 185 -27.57 -8.31 -16.61
CA ARG A 185 -28.09 -7.28 -17.54
C ARG A 185 -28.90 -6.20 -16.80
N LEU A 186 -28.44 -5.78 -15.63
CA LEU A 186 -29.13 -4.75 -14.86
C LEU A 186 -29.20 -3.44 -15.67
N PRO A 187 -30.36 -2.76 -15.72
CA PRO A 187 -30.51 -1.51 -16.45
C PRO A 187 -29.52 -0.44 -15.99
N ALA A 188 -28.98 0.33 -16.94
CA ALA A 188 -28.11 1.47 -16.62
C ALA A 188 -28.80 2.52 -15.74
N SER A 189 -30.14 2.56 -15.71
CA SER A 189 -30.94 3.41 -14.82
C SER A 189 -30.73 3.11 -13.33
N LEU A 190 -30.27 1.91 -12.95
CA LEU A 190 -29.95 1.59 -11.56
C LEU A 190 -28.55 2.08 -11.14
N ARG A 191 -27.71 2.52 -12.09
CA ARG A 191 -26.35 3.01 -11.79
C ARG A 191 -26.31 4.37 -11.08
N HIS A 192 -27.38 5.15 -11.16
CA HIS A 192 -27.49 6.46 -10.53
C HIS A 192 -27.68 6.37 -9.00
N LEU A 193 -28.13 5.20 -8.51
CA LEU A 193 -28.14 4.88 -7.08
C LEU A 193 -26.73 4.48 -6.56
N GLU A 194 -25.74 4.42 -7.45
CA GLU A 194 -24.34 4.05 -7.15
C GLU A 194 -23.42 5.30 -6.98
N GLN A 195 -23.91 6.53 -7.23
CA GLN A 195 -23.12 7.77 -7.22
C GLN A 195 -23.40 8.64 -5.99
N GLU A 196 -22.84 8.31 -4.83
CA GLU A 196 -22.61 9.31 -3.77
C GLU A 196 -21.20 9.24 -3.14
N GLU A 197 -20.21 8.62 -3.80
CA GLU A 197 -18.95 8.28 -3.11
C GLU A 197 -17.64 8.69 -3.80
N ASP A 198 -17.67 9.62 -4.76
CA ASP A 198 -16.44 10.19 -5.33
C ASP A 198 -16.38 11.72 -5.24
N ALA A 199 -16.90 12.27 -4.13
CA ALA A 199 -16.79 13.70 -3.81
C ALA A 199 -15.40 14.07 -3.23
N ARG A 200 -14.31 13.65 -3.89
CA ARG A 200 -12.96 14.20 -3.67
C ARG A 200 -12.22 14.46 -4.98
N LYS A 201 -12.91 15.06 -5.93
CA LYS A 201 -12.26 15.88 -6.96
C LYS A 201 -12.82 17.29 -6.85
N PRO A 202 -12.03 18.29 -6.43
CA PRO A 202 -12.44 19.67 -6.64
C PRO A 202 -12.52 19.88 -8.16
N ASN A 203 -13.65 20.42 -8.62
CA ASN A 203 -13.86 20.76 -10.01
C ASN A 203 -12.74 21.69 -10.49
N LEU A 204 -12.14 21.39 -11.64
CA LEU A 204 -11.03 22.15 -12.22
C LEU A 204 -11.49 23.40 -12.99
N PHE A 205 -12.68 23.92 -12.70
CA PHE A 205 -13.13 25.20 -13.24
C PHE A 205 -14.04 25.89 -12.21
N ASP A 206 -13.44 26.83 -11.48
CA ASP A 206 -14.06 28.12 -11.14
C ASP A 206 -13.39 29.18 -12.02
#